data_AF-A0A2C5YV29-F1
#
_entry.id   AF-A0A2C5YV29-F1
#
_cell.length_a   1.000
_cell.length_b   1.000
_cell.length_c   1.000
_cell.angle_alpha   90.00
_cell.angle_beta   90.00
_cell.angle_gamma   90.00
#
_symmetry.space_group_name_H-M   'P 1'
#
loop_
_entity.id
_entity.type
_entity.pdbx_description
1 polymer ?
#
loop_
_entity_poly.entity_id
_entity_poly.type
_entity_poly.pdbx_seq_one_letter_code
_entity_poly.pdbx_strand_id
1 'polypeptide(L)'
;MRLFKTLIAAGAPVFVTSMVSLSWSVSNAPKDGLNDIAFSFNMANAPHSEGYYFAQQFGFINQEHGAYCGLQPRPDRNGQAVFAAIFSSFIQASSTQHENCRSGADNGPGVSCYLEMDGEYRDTYEISVEQLEDDMWRGTITDTETRNETVIGEWSLPKGSGKIKASFAGFVEYYPWNREGSDRECDKLPKSEAFFGQPTTTTPGAAGSIADIHDYGPCKGKIGFVSEPSQEGTTIKTGFT
;
A
#
# COMPACT_ATOMS: atom_id res chain seq x y z
N MET A 1 12.03 33.50 -34.96
CA MET A 1 11.44 33.31 -33.62
C MET A 1 10.41 32.20 -33.73
N ARG A 2 10.82 30.94 -33.52
CA ARG A 2 9.92 29.77 -33.49
C ARG A 2 9.85 29.30 -32.04
N LEU A 3 8.69 29.47 -31.41
CA LEU A 3 8.41 28.93 -30.09
C LEU A 3 8.44 27.39 -30.18
N PHE A 4 9.45 26.77 -29.57
CA PHE A 4 9.36 25.36 -29.21
C PHE A 4 8.46 25.26 -27.98
N LYS A 5 7.24 24.76 -28.17
CA LYS A 5 6.42 24.26 -27.06
C LYS A 5 7.05 22.95 -26.60
N THR A 6 7.81 22.99 -25.52
CA THR A 6 8.27 21.80 -24.83
C THR A 6 7.03 21.14 -24.21
N LEU A 7 6.60 20.02 -24.79
CA LEU A 7 5.63 19.13 -24.15
C LEU A 7 6.36 18.52 -22.94
N ILE A 8 5.94 18.89 -21.73
CA ILE A 8 6.30 18.15 -20.53
C ILE A 8 5.53 16.84 -20.62
N ALA A 9 6.22 15.76 -21.00
CA ALA A 9 5.70 14.43 -20.80
C ALA A 9 5.67 14.21 -19.28
N ALA A 10 4.47 14.14 -18.70
CA ALA A 10 4.29 13.58 -17.38
C ALA A 10 4.90 12.17 -17.41
N GLY A 11 5.92 11.92 -16.59
CA GLY A 11 6.50 10.61 -16.46
C GLY A 11 5.41 9.66 -16.00
N ALA A 12 5.00 8.75 -16.88
CA ALA A 12 4.11 7.66 -16.47
C ALA A 12 4.81 6.93 -15.31
N PRO A 13 4.17 6.80 -14.14
CA PRO A 13 4.71 5.95 -13.10
C PRO A 13 4.92 4.56 -13.71
N VAL A 14 6.06 3.93 -13.39
CA VAL A 14 6.32 2.54 -13.76
C VAL A 14 5.04 1.75 -13.49
N PHE A 15 4.50 1.10 -14.52
CA PHE A 15 3.28 0.33 -14.43
C PHE A 15 3.49 -0.79 -13.41
N VAL A 16 3.17 -0.52 -12.15
CA VAL A 16 2.84 -1.55 -11.18
C VAL A 16 1.71 -2.33 -11.84
N THR A 17 1.91 -3.61 -12.11
CA THR A 17 0.88 -4.41 -12.80
C THR A 17 -0.16 -4.89 -11.79
N SER A 18 -0.59 -3.98 -10.92
CA SER A 18 -1.73 -4.19 -10.04
C SER A 18 -2.97 -4.44 -10.89
N MET A 19 -3.83 -5.28 -10.32
CA MET A 19 -4.99 -5.81 -11.02
C MET A 19 -6.29 -5.26 -10.47
N VAL A 20 -6.29 -4.81 -9.20
CA VAL A 20 -7.40 -4.10 -8.57
C VAL A 20 -6.88 -2.79 -8.03
N SER A 21 -7.67 -1.74 -8.22
CA SER A 21 -7.48 -0.42 -7.61
C SER A 21 -8.68 -0.12 -6.71
N LEU A 22 -8.42 0.62 -5.65
CA LEU A 22 -9.42 1.27 -4.82
C LEU A 22 -8.96 2.69 -4.53
N SER A 23 -9.89 3.59 -4.22
CA SER A 23 -9.58 4.93 -3.74
C SER A 23 -9.92 5.04 -2.26
N TRP A 24 -9.18 5.86 -1.53
CA TRP A 24 -9.53 6.23 -0.17
C TRP A 24 -9.48 7.75 0.00
N SER A 25 -10.27 8.26 0.94
CA SER A 25 -10.28 9.67 1.30
C SER A 25 -10.62 9.89 2.77
N VAL A 26 -10.16 10.99 3.33
CA VAL A 26 -10.41 11.44 4.69
C VAL A 26 -11.15 12.78 4.63
N SER A 27 -12.42 12.77 5.04
CA SER A 27 -13.22 13.98 5.19
C SER A 27 -12.72 14.83 6.37
N ASN A 28 -12.98 16.15 6.31
CA ASN A 28 -12.55 17.12 7.34
C ASN A 28 -11.05 17.15 7.65
N ALA A 29 -10.21 16.66 6.74
CA ALA A 29 -8.76 16.74 6.88
C ALA A 29 -8.26 18.20 6.86
N PRO A 30 -7.17 18.52 7.57
CA PRO A 30 -6.56 19.85 7.53
C PRO A 30 -6.08 20.19 6.11
N LYS A 31 -6.13 21.47 5.74
CA LYS A 31 -5.69 21.94 4.41
C LYS A 31 -4.20 21.73 4.18
N ASP A 32 -3.41 21.72 5.25
CA ASP A 32 -1.98 21.47 5.25
C ASP A 32 -1.62 19.98 5.30
N GLY A 33 -2.62 19.08 5.34
CA GLY A 33 -2.50 17.62 5.28
C GLY A 33 -2.54 16.94 6.65
N LEU A 34 -2.49 15.59 6.62
CA LEU A 34 -2.59 14.72 7.79
C LEU A 34 -1.20 14.40 8.36
N ASN A 35 -1.05 14.48 9.69
CA ASN A 35 0.17 14.06 10.38
C ASN A 35 0.26 12.53 10.52
N ASP A 36 -0.86 11.86 10.38
CA ASP A 36 -0.97 10.42 10.54
C ASP A 36 -2.12 9.87 9.68
N ILE A 37 -1.99 8.61 9.29
CA ILE A 37 -3.07 7.81 8.74
C ILE A 37 -2.79 6.34 9.05
N ALA A 38 -3.82 5.56 9.31
CA ALA A 38 -3.69 4.14 9.54
C ALA A 38 -4.60 3.33 8.60
N PHE A 39 -4.09 2.18 8.17
CA PHE A 39 -4.75 1.30 7.22
C PHE A 39 -4.86 -0.11 7.80
N SER A 40 -6.08 -0.63 7.88
CA SER A 40 -6.36 -1.98 8.37
C SER A 40 -6.44 -2.99 7.23
N PHE A 41 -5.85 -4.16 7.45
CA PHE A 41 -5.85 -5.29 6.53
C PHE A 41 -6.18 -6.57 7.29
N ASN A 42 -6.98 -7.45 6.68
CA ASN A 42 -7.17 -8.82 7.15
C ASN A 42 -7.06 -9.76 5.96
N MET A 43 -6.30 -10.84 6.11
CA MET A 43 -5.95 -11.75 5.01
C MET A 43 -6.32 -13.21 5.34
N ALA A 44 -7.37 -13.42 6.13
CA ALA A 44 -7.81 -14.74 6.62
C ALA A 44 -7.97 -15.78 5.50
N ASN A 45 -8.32 -15.33 4.30
CA ASN A 45 -8.61 -16.15 3.13
C ASN A 45 -7.58 -15.95 2.00
N ALA A 46 -6.43 -15.35 2.28
CA ALA A 46 -5.31 -15.25 1.36
C ALA A 46 -4.47 -16.55 1.39
N PRO A 47 -3.79 -16.89 0.28
CA PRO A 47 -2.96 -18.08 0.25
C PRO A 47 -1.71 -17.91 1.13
N HIS A 48 -1.29 -18.99 1.78
CA HIS A 48 -0.01 -19.06 2.50
C HIS A 48 1.14 -19.31 1.50
N SER A 49 1.33 -18.35 0.61
CA SER A 49 2.33 -18.39 -0.45
C SER A 49 2.71 -16.99 -0.88
N GLU A 50 3.92 -16.87 -1.42
CA GLU A 50 4.34 -15.64 -2.09
C GLU A 50 3.46 -15.32 -3.31
N GLY A 51 3.29 -14.03 -3.60
CA GLY A 51 2.76 -13.58 -4.88
C GLY A 51 1.82 -12.39 -4.76
N TYR A 52 1.02 -12.32 -3.71
CA TYR A 52 0.08 -11.22 -3.51
C TYR A 52 0.69 -10.07 -2.71
N TYR A 53 0.26 -8.86 -3.04
CA TYR A 53 0.47 -7.66 -2.23
C TYR A 53 -0.85 -6.89 -2.09
N PHE A 54 -1.27 -6.70 -0.84
CA PHE A 54 -2.44 -5.90 -0.47
C PHE A 54 -1.93 -4.58 0.11
N ALA A 55 -2.18 -3.47 -0.59
CA ALA A 55 -1.48 -2.24 -0.30
C ALA A 55 -2.37 -1.01 -0.33
N GLN A 56 -2.02 -0.04 0.50
CA GLN A 56 -2.52 1.32 0.45
C GLN A 56 -1.38 2.24 0.06
N GLN A 57 -1.57 3.00 -1.00
CA GLN A 57 -0.66 4.08 -1.36
C GLN A 57 -1.12 5.37 -0.69
N PHE A 58 -0.18 6.27 -0.44
CA PHE A 58 -0.45 7.60 0.08
C PHE A 58 0.54 8.59 -0.53
N GLY A 59 0.13 9.85 -0.63
CA GLY A 59 0.95 10.91 -1.23
C GLY A 59 1.24 12.02 -0.22
N PHE A 60 2.28 12.79 -0.50
CA PHE A 60 2.65 13.95 0.32
C PHE A 60 2.41 15.24 -0.43
N ILE A 61 2.02 16.29 0.29
CA ILE A 61 1.96 17.65 -0.26
C ILE A 61 3.36 18.06 -0.73
N ASN A 62 3.42 18.80 -1.85
CA ASN A 62 4.65 19.20 -2.54
C ASN A 62 5.50 18.04 -3.10
N GLN A 63 4.94 16.83 -3.18
CA GLN A 63 5.59 15.68 -3.81
C GLN A 63 4.78 15.15 -4.99
N GLU A 64 5.50 14.78 -6.05
CA GLU A 64 4.95 14.19 -7.27
C GLU A 64 4.70 12.68 -7.08
N HIS A 65 5.64 11.98 -6.45
CA HIS A 65 5.53 10.56 -6.14
C HIS A 65 4.97 10.32 -4.74
N GLY A 66 4.41 9.13 -4.55
CA GLY A 66 3.83 8.71 -3.28
C GLY A 66 4.73 7.73 -2.52
N ALA A 67 4.09 7.06 -1.57
CA ALA A 67 4.59 5.97 -0.77
C ALA A 67 3.49 4.91 -0.69
N TYR A 68 3.82 3.71 -0.20
CA TYR A 68 2.83 2.71 0.14
C TYR A 68 3.16 2.00 1.44
N CYS A 69 2.14 1.36 1.98
CA CYS A 69 2.29 0.31 2.98
C CYS A 69 1.31 -0.84 2.70
N GLY A 70 1.57 -2.01 3.27
CA GLY A 70 0.68 -3.15 3.11
C GLY A 70 1.29 -4.48 3.53
N LEU A 71 0.58 -5.56 3.21
CA LEU A 71 0.93 -6.93 3.60
C LEU A 71 1.12 -7.85 2.39
N GLN A 72 2.13 -8.70 2.47
CA GLN A 72 2.39 -9.77 1.51
C GLN A 72 2.34 -11.13 2.24
N PRO A 73 1.39 -12.00 1.88
CA PRO A 73 1.38 -13.38 2.36
C PRO A 73 2.70 -14.11 2.05
N ARG A 74 3.13 -15.01 2.95
CA ARG A 74 4.29 -15.89 2.78
C ARG A 74 3.93 -17.36 3.01
N PRO A 75 4.79 -18.29 2.55
CA PRO A 75 4.72 -19.68 2.99
C PRO A 75 4.92 -19.80 4.50
N ASP A 76 4.24 -20.78 5.09
CA ASP A 76 4.45 -21.10 6.51
C ASP A 76 5.90 -21.44 6.79
N ARG A 77 6.37 -21.02 7.98
CA ARG A 77 7.69 -21.35 8.51
C ARG A 77 7.51 -22.18 9.77
N ASN A 78 8.04 -23.40 9.76
CA ASN A 78 7.93 -24.33 10.90
C ASN A 78 6.48 -24.57 11.37
N GLY A 79 5.51 -24.55 10.45
CA GLY A 79 4.09 -24.73 10.74
C GLY A 79 3.39 -23.49 11.33
N GLN A 80 4.04 -22.32 11.30
CA GLN A 80 3.47 -21.04 11.69
C GLN A 80 3.24 -20.17 10.46
N ALA A 81 2.12 -19.45 10.45
CA ALA A 81 1.81 -18.49 9.40
C ALA A 81 2.78 -17.30 9.46
N VAL A 82 3.22 -16.86 8.29
CA VAL A 82 4.21 -15.79 8.11
C VAL A 82 3.69 -14.82 7.06
N PHE A 83 3.95 -13.54 7.25
CA PHE A 83 3.73 -12.53 6.21
C PHE A 83 4.77 -11.43 6.32
N ALA A 84 4.85 -10.61 5.28
CA ALA A 84 5.70 -9.44 5.26
C ALA A 84 4.88 -8.16 5.28
N ALA A 85 5.24 -7.25 6.17
CA ALA A 85 4.79 -5.87 6.17
C ALA A 85 5.79 -5.01 5.38
N ILE A 86 5.27 -4.19 4.47
CA ILE A 86 6.07 -3.32 3.60
C ILE A 86 5.73 -1.87 3.90
N PHE A 87 6.74 -1.00 3.91
CA PHE A 87 6.59 0.45 4.03
C PHE A 87 7.65 1.14 3.17
N SER A 88 7.23 1.73 2.05
CA SER A 88 8.18 2.29 1.05
C SER A 88 7.78 3.70 0.62
N SER A 89 8.77 4.56 0.46
CA SER A 89 8.65 5.86 -0.22
C SER A 89 9.26 5.78 -1.61
N PHE A 90 8.58 6.30 -2.61
CA PHE A 90 9.08 6.46 -4.00
C PHE A 90 9.60 7.88 -4.27
N ILE A 91 9.66 8.71 -3.23
CA ILE A 91 10.05 10.10 -3.35
C ILE A 91 11.57 10.18 -3.44
N GLN A 92 12.05 10.81 -4.50
CA GLN A 92 13.48 11.05 -4.71
C GLN A 92 14.10 11.78 -3.51
N ALA A 93 15.32 11.41 -3.16
CA ALA A 93 16.06 11.94 -2.01
C ALA A 93 15.42 11.63 -0.63
N SER A 94 14.48 10.68 -0.57
CA SER A 94 14.16 10.03 0.71
C SER A 94 15.41 9.32 1.26
N SER A 95 15.54 9.29 2.59
CA SER A 95 16.68 8.67 3.28
C SER A 95 16.24 7.91 4.52
N THR A 96 17.07 7.01 5.01
CA THR A 96 16.76 6.19 6.19
C THR A 96 18.03 5.82 6.95
N GLN A 97 17.87 5.56 8.24
CA GLN A 97 18.87 4.92 9.11
C GLN A 97 18.31 3.66 9.76
N HIS A 98 17.07 3.29 9.46
CA HIS A 98 16.39 2.17 10.11
C HIS A 98 16.84 0.84 9.50
N GLU A 99 17.09 -0.17 10.33
CA GLU A 99 17.74 -1.43 9.92
C GLU A 99 16.91 -2.26 8.93
N ASN A 100 15.59 -2.20 9.04
CA ASN A 100 14.66 -2.86 8.11
C ASN A 100 14.56 -2.16 6.74
N CYS A 101 15.22 -1.01 6.57
CA CYS A 101 15.08 -0.17 5.39
C CYS A 101 16.35 -0.11 4.55
N ARG A 102 16.17 0.06 3.25
CA ARG A 102 17.27 0.26 2.30
C ARG A 102 16.95 1.37 1.31
N SER A 103 17.99 1.99 0.76
CA SER A 103 17.86 2.93 -0.34
C SER A 103 17.29 2.26 -1.60
N GLY A 104 16.41 2.97 -2.27
CA GLY A 104 15.67 2.56 -3.46
C GLY A 104 14.33 1.89 -3.14
N ALA A 105 13.35 2.09 -4.03
CA ALA A 105 12.04 1.45 -4.00
C ALA A 105 11.72 0.89 -5.39
N ASP A 106 11.48 -0.42 -5.49
CA ASP A 106 11.23 -1.16 -6.75
C ASP A 106 12.26 -0.89 -7.87
N ASN A 107 13.54 -0.85 -7.48
CA ASN A 107 14.69 -0.51 -8.33
C ASN A 107 14.73 0.96 -8.81
N GLY A 108 13.82 1.80 -8.32
CA GLY A 108 13.79 3.24 -8.54
C GLY A 108 14.25 4.06 -7.33
N PRO A 109 14.10 5.39 -7.39
CA PRO A 109 14.40 6.30 -6.29
C PRO A 109 13.54 6.02 -5.05
N GLY A 110 14.04 6.42 -3.87
CA GLY A 110 13.30 6.39 -2.62
C GLY A 110 13.91 5.48 -1.56
N VAL A 111 13.08 4.93 -0.69
CA VAL A 111 13.45 4.02 0.40
C VAL A 111 12.40 2.92 0.48
N SER A 112 12.82 1.69 0.74
CA SER A 112 11.92 0.57 0.99
C SER A 112 12.28 -0.11 2.30
N CYS A 113 11.28 -0.31 3.15
CA CYS A 113 11.37 -1.05 4.40
C CYS A 113 10.59 -2.36 4.29
N TYR A 114 11.18 -3.43 4.84
CA TYR A 114 10.63 -4.78 4.81
C TYR A 114 10.75 -5.41 6.19
N LEU A 115 9.64 -5.92 6.71
CA LEU A 115 9.60 -6.69 7.95
C LEU A 115 8.82 -7.97 7.70
N GLU A 116 9.47 -9.12 7.89
CA GLU A 116 8.80 -10.41 7.91
C GLU A 116 8.55 -10.83 9.35
N MET A 117 7.31 -11.24 9.65
CA MET A 117 6.89 -11.59 11.00
C MET A 117 5.98 -12.82 11.00
N ASP A 118 6.02 -13.55 12.11
CA ASP A 118 5.07 -14.62 12.39
C ASP A 118 3.77 -13.99 12.93
N GLY A 119 2.63 -14.50 12.50
CA GLY A 119 1.32 -14.01 12.96
C GLY A 119 0.15 -14.71 12.29
N GLU A 120 -1.03 -14.60 12.89
CA GLU A 120 -2.24 -15.29 12.42
C GLU A 120 -2.90 -14.50 11.28
N TYR A 121 -3.22 -15.15 10.16
CA TYR A 121 -3.86 -14.50 9.01
C TYR A 121 -5.28 -14.04 9.29
N ARG A 122 -5.95 -14.68 10.26
CA ARG A 122 -7.31 -14.33 10.67
C ARG A 122 -7.39 -13.04 11.46
N ASP A 123 -6.27 -12.60 12.02
CA ASP A 123 -6.19 -11.38 12.82
C ASP A 123 -6.14 -10.17 11.88
N THR A 124 -6.61 -9.04 12.38
CA THR A 124 -6.58 -7.78 11.65
C THR A 124 -5.33 -7.02 12.02
N TYR A 125 -4.59 -6.58 11.02
CA TYR A 125 -3.39 -5.78 11.20
C TYR A 125 -3.63 -4.36 10.73
N GLU A 126 -3.34 -3.40 11.59
CA GLU A 126 -3.35 -1.99 11.27
C GLU A 126 -1.92 -1.51 11.03
N ILE A 127 -1.65 -0.90 9.89
CA ILE A 127 -0.39 -0.20 9.64
C ILE A 127 -0.62 1.30 9.82
N SER A 128 -0.06 1.89 10.87
CA SER A 128 -0.02 3.33 11.07
C SER A 128 1.17 3.95 10.36
N VAL A 129 0.94 5.12 9.75
CA VAL A 129 1.95 5.96 9.12
C VAL A 129 1.92 7.29 9.83
N GLU A 130 2.98 7.61 10.55
CA GLU A 130 2.99 8.74 11.49
C GLU A 130 4.20 9.63 11.27
N GLN A 131 3.97 10.93 11.30
CA GLN A 131 5.05 11.92 11.33
C GLN A 131 5.67 11.94 12.73
N LEU A 132 7.00 11.78 12.80
CA LEU A 132 7.76 11.93 14.04
C LEU A 132 8.21 13.39 14.18
N GLU A 133 9.49 13.67 13.87
CA GLU A 133 10.08 15.00 13.87
C GLU A 133 10.38 15.44 12.43
N ASP A 134 10.16 16.73 12.14
CA ASP A 134 10.43 17.36 10.84
C ASP A 134 9.83 16.60 9.64
N ASP A 135 10.67 15.96 8.83
CA ASP A 135 10.32 15.25 7.61
C ASP A 135 10.38 13.72 7.76
N MET A 136 10.53 13.22 8.99
CA MET A 136 10.62 11.79 9.31
C MET A 136 9.24 11.15 9.50
N TRP A 137 9.06 9.99 8.88
CA TRP A 137 7.85 9.19 8.92
C TRP A 137 8.17 7.76 9.37
N ARG A 138 7.30 7.23 10.22
CA ARG A 138 7.37 5.86 10.73
C ARG A 138 6.18 5.05 10.23
N GLY A 139 6.45 3.81 9.81
CA GLY A 139 5.44 2.79 9.58
C GLY A 139 5.46 1.79 10.74
N THR A 140 4.35 1.60 11.43
CA THR A 140 4.19 0.65 12.54
C THR A 140 3.06 -0.31 12.21
N ILE A 141 3.28 -1.61 12.34
CA ILE A 141 2.22 -2.62 12.25
C ILE A 141 1.73 -2.99 13.64
N THR A 142 0.41 -3.06 13.80
CA THR A 142 -0.28 -3.42 15.03
C THR A 142 -1.21 -4.59 14.75
N ASP A 143 -1.02 -5.69 15.46
CA ASP A 143 -2.02 -6.75 15.56
C ASP A 143 -3.14 -6.25 16.49
N THR A 144 -4.37 -6.13 15.98
CA THR A 144 -5.46 -5.51 16.74
C THR A 144 -6.02 -6.41 17.83
N GLU A 145 -5.85 -7.72 17.69
CA GLU A 145 -6.31 -8.77 18.57
C GLU A 145 -5.36 -8.92 19.76
N THR A 146 -4.05 -8.97 19.50
CA THR A 146 -3.03 -9.09 20.56
C THR A 146 -2.53 -7.75 21.10
N ARG A 147 -2.78 -6.65 20.37
CA ARG A 147 -2.26 -5.30 20.64
C ARG A 147 -0.74 -5.20 20.56
N ASN A 148 -0.08 -6.17 19.92
CA ASN A 148 1.36 -6.10 19.70
C ASN A 148 1.67 -5.13 18.58
N GLU A 149 2.62 -4.24 18.83
CA GLU A 149 3.09 -3.24 17.87
C GLU A 149 4.53 -3.55 17.46
N THR A 150 4.86 -3.37 16.18
CA THR A 150 6.24 -3.51 15.69
C THR A 150 6.51 -2.47 14.61
N VAL A 151 7.66 -1.81 14.71
CA VAL A 151 8.08 -0.83 13.70
C VAL A 151 8.52 -1.56 12.43
N ILE A 152 7.83 -1.30 11.32
CA ILE A 152 8.21 -1.80 9.99
C ILE A 152 9.48 -1.08 9.55
N GLY A 153 9.48 0.25 9.70
CA GLY A 153 10.64 1.09 9.41
C GLY A 153 10.37 2.57 9.45
N GLU A 154 11.43 3.34 9.22
CA GLU A 154 11.40 4.80 9.26
C GLU A 154 12.17 5.38 8.07
N TRP A 155 11.69 6.48 7.51
CA TRP A 155 12.42 7.26 6.52
C TRP A 155 12.09 8.74 6.61
N SER A 156 13.05 9.57 6.21
CA SER A 156 12.88 11.01 6.06
C SER A 156 12.67 11.38 4.60
N LEU A 157 11.70 12.26 4.35
CA LEU A 157 11.49 12.88 3.06
C LEU A 157 12.47 14.04 2.83
N PRO A 158 12.70 14.48 1.58
CA PRO A 158 13.49 15.69 1.36
C PRO A 158 12.79 16.93 1.94
N LYS A 159 13.60 17.90 2.39
CA LYS A 159 13.10 19.20 2.87
C LYS A 159 12.13 19.85 1.89
N GLY A 160 11.06 20.42 2.43
CA GLY A 160 9.98 21.06 1.66
C GLY A 160 8.82 20.12 1.33
N SER A 161 8.96 18.82 1.61
CA SER A 161 7.84 17.89 1.67
C SER A 161 6.83 18.35 2.72
N GLY A 162 5.55 18.29 2.36
CA GLY A 162 4.45 18.53 3.29
C GLY A 162 3.92 17.24 3.90
N LYS A 163 2.76 17.34 4.54
CA LYS A 163 2.06 16.23 5.21
C LYS A 163 1.33 15.32 4.21
N ILE A 164 0.71 14.26 4.72
CA ILE A 164 -0.05 13.30 3.91
C ILE A 164 -1.27 13.99 3.27
N LYS A 165 -1.47 13.77 1.98
CA LYS A 165 -2.67 14.18 1.24
C LYS A 165 -3.88 13.41 1.77
N ALA A 166 -5.01 14.08 1.90
CA ALA A 166 -6.24 13.50 2.47
C ALA A 166 -6.95 12.47 1.58
N SER A 167 -6.40 12.12 0.42
CA SER A 167 -6.96 11.09 -0.45
C SER A 167 -5.87 10.51 -1.34
N PHE A 168 -5.95 9.22 -1.61
CA PHE A 168 -5.08 8.53 -2.54
C PHE A 168 -5.73 7.20 -3.00
N ALA A 169 -4.94 6.26 -3.46
CA ALA A 169 -5.37 4.95 -3.94
C ALA A 169 -4.77 3.81 -3.11
N GLY A 170 -5.39 2.64 -3.19
CA GLY A 170 -4.83 1.36 -2.79
C GLY A 170 -4.88 0.39 -3.96
N PHE A 171 -4.25 -0.77 -3.80
CA PHE A 171 -4.23 -1.78 -4.84
C PHE A 171 -4.09 -3.20 -4.31
N VAL A 172 -4.52 -4.14 -5.15
CA VAL A 172 -4.14 -5.55 -5.06
C VAL A 172 -3.28 -5.89 -6.26
N GLU A 173 -2.13 -6.49 -6.01
CA GLU A 173 -1.19 -6.94 -7.04
C GLU A 173 -0.85 -8.41 -6.84
N TYR A 174 -0.64 -9.12 -7.96
CA TYR A 174 0.05 -10.40 -7.99
C TYR A 174 1.40 -10.15 -8.67
N TYR A 175 2.41 -9.84 -7.87
CA TYR A 175 3.68 -9.31 -8.36
C TYR A 175 4.50 -10.28 -9.23
N PRO A 176 4.27 -11.61 -9.27
CA PRO A 176 4.90 -12.46 -10.29
C PRO A 176 4.59 -11.99 -11.73
N TRP A 177 3.42 -11.40 -11.96
CA TRP A 177 3.05 -10.83 -13.26
C TRP A 177 3.88 -9.62 -13.69
N ASN A 178 4.65 -8.99 -12.79
CA ASN A 178 5.58 -7.91 -13.15
C ASN A 178 6.72 -8.41 -14.05
N ARG A 179 6.96 -9.73 -14.12
CA ARG A 179 7.99 -10.35 -14.95
C ARG A 179 7.45 -11.02 -16.22
N GLU A 180 6.14 -11.27 -16.29
CA GLU A 180 5.51 -12.06 -17.35
C GLU A 180 5.03 -11.23 -18.55
N GLY A 181 5.06 -9.90 -18.46
CA GLY A 181 4.66 -9.03 -19.58
C GLY A 181 3.22 -9.30 -20.05
N SER A 182 3.05 -9.51 -21.36
CA SER A 182 1.76 -9.79 -22.01
C SER A 182 1.31 -11.25 -21.92
N ASP A 183 2.19 -12.17 -21.50
CA ASP A 183 1.96 -13.62 -21.57
C ASP A 183 1.29 -14.18 -20.31
N ARG A 184 0.76 -13.29 -19.46
CA ARG A 184 0.08 -13.63 -18.20
C ARG A 184 -1.23 -14.39 -18.44
N GLU A 185 -1.40 -15.50 -17.72
CA GLU A 185 -2.63 -16.31 -17.76
C GLU A 185 -3.66 -15.76 -16.76
N CYS A 186 -4.45 -14.77 -17.20
CA CYS A 186 -5.40 -14.06 -16.35
C CYS A 186 -6.42 -14.98 -15.64
N ASP A 187 -6.82 -16.07 -16.30
CA ASP A 187 -7.80 -17.05 -15.84
C ASP A 187 -7.22 -18.13 -14.91
N LYS A 188 -5.91 -18.10 -14.65
CA LYS A 188 -5.22 -18.99 -13.71
C LYS A 188 -4.65 -18.26 -12.50
N LEU A 189 -5.12 -17.04 -12.25
CA LEU A 189 -4.73 -16.29 -11.08
C LEU A 189 -5.10 -17.09 -9.80
N PRO A 190 -4.14 -17.35 -8.89
CA PRO A 190 -4.43 -18.07 -7.65
C PRO A 190 -5.49 -17.35 -6.83
N LYS A 191 -6.41 -18.08 -6.20
CA LYS A 191 -7.44 -17.47 -5.38
C LYS A 191 -6.82 -16.70 -4.21
N SER A 192 -7.36 -15.52 -3.94
CA SER A 192 -6.97 -14.70 -2.80
C SER A 192 -8.10 -13.78 -2.37
N GLU A 193 -8.10 -13.45 -1.09
CA GLU A 193 -9.08 -12.57 -0.48
C GLU A 193 -8.44 -11.79 0.66
N ALA A 194 -8.68 -10.47 0.66
CA ALA A 194 -8.28 -9.59 1.75
C ALA A 194 -9.34 -8.52 2.01
N PHE A 195 -9.52 -8.19 3.28
CA PHE A 195 -10.30 -7.05 3.71
C PHE A 195 -9.40 -5.82 3.84
N PHE A 196 -9.92 -4.68 3.38
CA PHE A 196 -9.34 -3.35 3.52
C PHE A 196 -10.28 -2.51 4.36
N GLY A 197 -9.86 -2.13 5.56
CA GLY A 197 -10.65 -1.28 6.45
C GLY A 197 -10.65 0.18 6.01
N GLN A 198 -11.69 0.93 6.41
CA GLN A 198 -11.68 2.39 6.26
C GLN A 198 -10.41 2.97 6.91
N PRO A 199 -9.71 3.91 6.26
CA PRO A 199 -8.55 4.51 6.90
C PRO A 199 -8.96 5.31 8.13
N THR A 200 -8.11 5.32 9.14
CA THR A 200 -8.31 6.09 10.37
C THR A 200 -7.22 7.14 10.51
N THR A 201 -7.48 8.18 11.30
CA THR A 201 -6.50 9.20 11.68
C THR A 201 -6.87 9.77 13.05
N THR A 202 -5.88 10.25 13.78
CA THR A 202 -6.07 10.97 15.05
C THR A 202 -6.63 12.38 14.86
N THR A 203 -6.70 12.87 13.62
CA THR A 203 -7.25 14.19 13.28
C THR A 203 -8.70 14.35 13.80
N PRO A 204 -8.97 15.32 14.69
CA PRO A 204 -10.30 15.47 15.27
C PRO A 204 -11.40 15.74 14.23
N GLY A 205 -12.46 14.93 14.28
CA GLY A 205 -13.63 15.06 13.39
C GLY A 205 -13.39 14.59 11.95
N ALA A 206 -12.20 14.04 11.66
CA ALA A 206 -11.91 13.42 10.38
C ALA A 206 -12.51 12.01 10.31
N ALA A 207 -12.96 11.62 9.13
CA ALA A 207 -13.50 10.29 8.88
C ALA A 207 -13.02 9.77 7.53
N GLY A 208 -12.43 8.58 7.53
CA GLY A 208 -11.95 7.89 6.35
C GLY A 208 -13.04 7.12 5.62
N SER A 209 -12.83 6.94 4.32
CA SER A 209 -13.71 6.18 3.44
C SER A 209 -12.91 5.53 2.30
N ILE A 210 -13.34 4.35 1.86
CA ILE A 210 -12.89 3.63 0.68
C ILE A 210 -14.02 3.67 -0.35
N ALA A 211 -13.66 3.91 -1.61
CA ALA A 211 -14.56 3.99 -2.74
C ALA A 211 -13.86 3.55 -4.03
N ASP A 212 -14.59 3.61 -5.15
CA ASP A 212 -14.06 3.39 -6.51
C ASP A 212 -13.24 2.11 -6.68
N ILE A 213 -13.72 1.01 -6.11
CA ILE A 213 -13.05 -0.29 -6.16
C ILE A 213 -13.35 -0.94 -7.52
N HIS A 214 -12.31 -1.23 -8.30
CA HIS A 214 -12.47 -1.82 -9.62
C HIS A 214 -11.21 -2.55 -10.07
N ASP A 215 -11.38 -3.53 -10.95
CA ASP A 215 -10.28 -4.16 -11.65
C ASP A 215 -9.83 -3.34 -12.88
N TYR A 216 -8.55 -3.45 -13.20
CA TYR A 216 -7.95 -2.70 -14.30
C TYR A 216 -6.75 -3.44 -14.92
N GLY A 217 -6.13 -2.81 -15.92
CA GLY A 217 -4.97 -3.36 -16.59
C GLY A 217 -5.32 -4.48 -17.60
N PRO A 218 -4.31 -5.24 -18.06
CA PRO A 218 -4.46 -6.21 -19.15
C PRO A 218 -5.44 -7.36 -18.87
N CYS A 219 -5.65 -7.69 -17.59
CA CYS A 219 -6.55 -8.77 -17.16
C CYS A 219 -7.93 -8.28 -16.70
N LYS A 220 -8.30 -7.02 -16.96
CA LYS A 220 -9.62 -6.50 -16.61
C LYS A 220 -10.75 -7.40 -17.11
N GLY A 221 -11.68 -7.73 -16.21
CA GLY A 221 -12.82 -8.62 -16.40
C GLY A 221 -12.46 -10.11 -16.38
N LYS A 222 -11.20 -10.49 -16.11
CA LYS A 222 -10.70 -11.87 -16.27
C LYS A 222 -10.03 -12.45 -15.03
N ILE A 223 -9.95 -11.69 -13.94
CA ILE A 223 -9.22 -12.09 -12.71
C ILE A 223 -10.14 -12.63 -11.60
N GLY A 224 -11.41 -12.94 -11.89
CA GLY A 224 -12.35 -13.38 -10.85
C GLY A 224 -12.63 -12.33 -9.78
N PHE A 225 -12.54 -11.04 -10.15
CA PHE A 225 -12.68 -9.93 -9.21
C PHE A 225 -14.09 -9.84 -8.63
N VAL A 226 -14.16 -9.74 -7.30
CA VAL A 226 -15.37 -9.40 -6.54
C VAL A 226 -15.00 -8.41 -5.46
N SER A 227 -15.81 -7.35 -5.29
CA SER A 227 -15.75 -6.47 -4.13
C SER A 227 -17.04 -6.60 -3.32
N GLU A 228 -16.89 -6.65 -1.99
CA GLU A 228 -17.98 -6.73 -1.02
C GLU A 228 -17.83 -5.57 -0.02
N PRO A 229 -18.36 -4.38 -0.34
CA PRO A 229 -18.29 -3.22 0.54
C PRO A 229 -19.11 -3.41 1.82
N SER A 230 -18.62 -2.86 2.92
CA SER A 230 -19.29 -2.78 4.22
C SER A 230 -19.13 -1.38 4.82
N GLN A 231 -19.70 -1.13 6.01
CA GLN A 231 -19.45 0.13 6.72
C GLN A 231 -18.01 0.23 7.19
N GLU A 232 -17.39 -0.90 7.53
CA GLU A 232 -16.05 -0.99 8.08
C GLU A 232 -14.95 -0.96 7.01
N GLY A 233 -15.29 -1.19 5.74
CA GLY A 233 -14.31 -1.24 4.65
C GLY A 233 -14.83 -1.98 3.43
N THR A 234 -13.97 -2.79 2.81
CA THR A 234 -14.34 -3.67 1.69
C THR A 234 -13.53 -4.95 1.72
N THR A 235 -14.19 -6.08 1.46
CA THR A 235 -13.49 -7.32 1.09
C THR A 235 -13.26 -7.33 -0.41
N ILE A 236 -12.04 -7.66 -0.83
CA ILE A 236 -11.65 -7.81 -2.24
C ILE A 236 -11.22 -9.25 -2.45
N LYS A 237 -11.80 -9.89 -3.47
CA LYS A 237 -11.51 -11.26 -3.88
C LYS A 237 -10.98 -11.26 -5.32
N THR A 238 -9.99 -12.09 -5.58
CA THR A 238 -9.44 -12.35 -6.92
C THR A 238 -9.09 -13.83 -7.07
N GLY A 239 -8.94 -14.27 -8.32
CA GLY A 239 -8.54 -15.64 -8.67
C GLY A 239 -9.67 -16.66 -8.62
N PHE A 240 -9.33 -17.91 -8.98
CA PHE A 240 -10.32 -18.96 -9.27
C PHE A 240 -10.09 -20.27 -8.52
N THR A 241 -8.83 -20.60 -8.22
CA THR A 241 -8.41 -21.89 -7.64
C THR A 241 -7.61 -21.69 -6.38
#